data_AF-A0A941WSV8-F1
#
_entry.id   AF-A0A941WSV8-F1
#
_cell.length_a   1.000
_cell.length_b   1.000
_cell.length_c   1.000
_cell.angle_alpha   90.00
_cell.angle_beta   90.00
_cell.angle_gamma   90.00
#
_symmetry.space_group_name_H-M   'P 1'
#
loop_
_entity.id
_entity.type
_entity.pdbx_description
1 polymer ?
#
loop_
_entity_poly.entity_id
_entity_poly.type
_entity_poly.pdbx_seq_one_letter_code
_entity_poly.pdbx_strand_id
1 'polypeptide(L)'
;MRDIAGTDRQGTSAYGLVKVIEHFGFQQKVVEADKSVLTNKLPLPAIAHVIIDDSLLHYVVITKVKDDTVVVFDPAKGIAKGLYVTFNY
;
A
#
# COMPACT_ATOMS: atom_id res chain seq x y z
N MET A 1 7.46 15.75 0.45
CA MET A 1 6.70 14.58 -0.07
C MET A 1 5.22 14.88 -0.20
N ARG A 2 4.52 15.29 0.86
CA ARG A 2 3.08 15.63 0.81
C ARG A 2 2.74 16.71 -0.23
N ASP A 3 3.57 17.76 -0.33
CA ASP A 3 3.37 18.82 -1.32
C ASP A 3 3.49 18.32 -2.77
N ILE A 4 4.47 17.44 -3.01
CA ILE A 4 4.71 16.83 -4.33
C ILE A 4 3.56 15.88 -4.70
N ALA A 5 3.06 15.13 -3.72
CA ALA A 5 1.91 14.25 -3.88
C ALA A 5 0.59 15.01 -4.09
N GLY A 6 0.57 16.31 -3.80
CA GLY A 6 -0.66 17.09 -3.75
C GLY A 6 -1.60 16.62 -2.64
N THR A 7 -1.06 16.13 -1.53
CA THR A 7 -1.86 15.66 -0.39
C THR A 7 -2.67 16.82 0.19
N ASP A 8 -3.98 16.66 0.30
CA ASP A 8 -4.88 17.64 0.90
C ASP A 8 -5.65 17.06 2.11
N ARG A 9 -6.75 17.70 2.50
CA ARG A 9 -7.58 17.25 3.63
C ARG A 9 -8.32 15.94 3.36
N GLN A 10 -8.50 15.54 2.09
CA GLN A 10 -9.12 14.27 1.69
C GLN A 10 -8.08 13.14 1.60
N GLY A 11 -6.79 13.47 1.54
CA GLY A 11 -5.70 12.50 1.58
C GLY A 11 -4.80 12.58 0.35
N THR A 12 -4.26 11.44 -0.08
CA THR A 12 -3.38 11.34 -1.25
C THR A 12 -4.00 10.41 -2.27
N SER A 13 -4.05 10.83 -3.53
CA SER A 13 -4.51 9.98 -4.63
C SER A 13 -3.40 9.05 -5.13
N ALA A 14 -3.77 7.97 -5.82
CA ALA A 14 -2.81 7.08 -6.48
C ALA A 14 -1.92 7.85 -7.47
N TYR A 15 -2.48 8.83 -8.19
CA TYR A 15 -1.72 9.70 -9.09
C TYR A 15 -0.69 10.57 -8.35
N GLY A 16 -1.05 11.10 -7.18
CA GLY A 16 -0.13 11.81 -6.30
C GLY A 16 1.05 10.93 -5.87
N LEU A 17 0.78 9.67 -5.54
CA LEU A 17 1.82 8.67 -5.24
C LEU A 17 2.75 8.44 -6.44
N VAL A 18 2.21 8.26 -7.65
CA VAL A 18 3.02 8.11 -8.87
C VAL A 18 3.95 9.30 -9.07
N LYS A 19 3.43 10.54 -8.94
CA LYS A 19 4.25 11.75 -9.04
C LYS A 19 5.42 11.75 -8.05
N VAL A 20 5.19 11.32 -6.82
CA VAL A 20 6.25 11.23 -5.81
C VAL A 20 7.30 10.19 -6.22
N ILE A 21 6.87 9.01 -6.65
CA ILE A 21 7.77 7.92 -7.04
C ILE A 21 8.66 8.36 -8.21
N GLU A 22 8.06 8.98 -9.23
CA GLU A 22 8.76 9.52 -10.40
C GLU A 22 9.68 10.69 -10.02
N HIS A 23 9.26 11.58 -9.13
CA HIS A 23 10.08 12.68 -8.65
C HIS A 23 11.38 12.21 -7.99
N PHE A 24 11.36 11.07 -7.30
CA PHE A 24 12.55 10.44 -6.72
C PHE A 24 13.31 9.53 -7.69
N GLY A 25 12.89 9.45 -8.96
CA GLY A 25 13.59 8.69 -10.02
C GLY A 25 13.35 7.18 -10.00
N PHE A 26 12.35 6.71 -9.26
CA PHE A 26 12.00 5.29 -9.25
C PHE A 26 11.12 4.92 -10.45
N GLN A 27 11.33 3.72 -10.99
CA GLN A 27 10.40 3.12 -11.93
C GLN A 27 9.18 2.57 -11.18
N GLN A 28 8.00 2.77 -11.75
CA GLN A 28 6.75 2.31 -11.17
C GLN A 28 5.92 1.52 -12.17
N LYS A 29 5.06 0.66 -11.62
CA LYS A 29 3.94 0.07 -12.36
C LYS A 29 2.71 0.07 -11.46
N VAL A 30 1.73 0.90 -11.79
CA VAL A 30 0.42 0.88 -11.14
C VAL A 30 -0.49 -0.11 -11.86
N VAL A 31 -1.10 -1.02 -11.10
CA VAL A 31 -2.05 -2.00 -11.62
C VAL A 31 -3.30 -2.02 -10.73
N GLU A 32 -4.45 -2.20 -11.37
CA GLU A 32 -5.65 -2.67 -10.68
C GLU A 32 -5.58 -4.20 -10.65
N ALA A 33 -5.82 -4.78 -9.48
CA ALA A 33 -5.70 -6.21 -9.27
C ALA A 33 -6.65 -6.67 -8.17
N ASP A 34 -7.09 -7.92 -8.26
CA ASP A 34 -7.82 -8.59 -7.20
C ASP A 34 -6.89 -9.46 -6.34
N LYS A 35 -7.47 -10.16 -5.37
CA LYS A 35 -6.76 -11.02 -4.42
C LYS A 35 -5.90 -12.10 -5.07
N SER A 36 -6.17 -12.51 -6.31
CA SER A 36 -5.40 -13.54 -7.02
C SER A 36 -3.94 -13.15 -7.28
N VAL A 37 -3.59 -11.85 -7.26
CA VAL A 37 -2.19 -11.43 -7.43
C VAL A 37 -1.36 -11.54 -6.17
N LEU A 38 -2.02 -11.71 -5.01
CA LEU A 38 -1.36 -11.92 -3.73
C LEU A 38 -0.81 -13.35 -3.69
N THR A 39 0.32 -13.54 -4.35
CA THR A 39 1.06 -14.81 -4.36
C THR A 39 2.53 -14.54 -4.06
N ASN A 40 3.30 -15.60 -3.81
CA ASN A 40 4.75 -15.50 -3.59
C ASN A 40 5.52 -14.98 -4.84
N LYS A 41 4.85 -14.76 -5.97
CA LYS A 41 5.42 -14.17 -7.18
C LYS A 41 5.29 -12.64 -7.24
N LEU A 42 4.48 -12.03 -6.36
CA LEU A 42 4.34 -10.58 -6.29
C LEU A 42 5.70 -9.95 -5.92
N PRO A 43 6.21 -8.96 -6.68
CA PRO A 43 7.39 -8.21 -6.26
C PRO A 43 7.10 -7.44 -4.98
N LEU A 44 7.95 -7.61 -3.96
CA LEU A 44 7.80 -6.98 -2.64
C LEU A 44 9.05 -6.16 -2.28
N PRO A 45 8.91 -5.05 -1.53
CA PRO A 45 7.66 -4.53 -0.97
C PRO A 45 6.76 -3.87 -2.04
N ALA A 46 5.44 -3.91 -1.81
CA ALA A 46 4.44 -3.30 -2.71
C ALA A 46 3.47 -2.40 -1.94
N ILE A 47 3.05 -1.29 -2.53
CA ILE A 47 2.02 -0.41 -1.95
C ILE A 47 0.66 -0.89 -2.44
N ALA A 48 -0.27 -1.12 -1.51
CA ALA A 48 -1.64 -1.50 -1.81
C ALA A 48 -2.61 -0.44 -1.30
N HIS A 49 -3.60 -0.11 -2.12
CA HIS A 49 -4.76 0.68 -1.72
C HIS A 49 -5.91 -0.27 -1.41
N VAL A 50 -6.34 -0.32 -0.16
CA VAL A 50 -7.33 -1.29 0.33
C VAL A 50 -8.52 -0.59 0.93
N ILE A 51 -9.66 -1.29 0.95
CA ILE A 51 -10.84 -0.88 1.70
C ILE A 51 -10.85 -1.69 3.01
N ILE A 52 -10.81 -1.00 4.14
CA ILE A 52 -10.93 -1.59 5.48
C ILE A 52 -12.35 -1.31 5.98
N ASP A 53 -12.99 -2.30 6.59
CA ASP A 53 -14.34 -2.21 7.18
C ASP A 53 -15.37 -1.54 6.23
N ASP A 54 -15.32 -1.93 4.95
CA ASP A 54 -16.19 -1.50 3.84
C ASP A 54 -16.29 0.02 3.58
N SER A 55 -15.44 0.82 4.21
CA SER A 55 -15.59 2.29 4.17
C SER A 55 -14.29 3.07 4.19
N LEU A 56 -13.22 2.52 4.77
CA LEU A 56 -11.96 3.21 4.93
C LEU A 56 -11.00 2.88 3.78
N LEU A 57 -10.81 3.84 2.88
CA LEU A 57 -9.75 3.80 1.88
C LEU A 57 -8.39 4.06 2.54
N HIS A 58 -7.51 3.06 2.50
CA HIS A 58 -6.24 3.10 3.22
C HIS A 58 -5.08 2.56 2.40
N TYR A 59 -3.91 3.17 2.56
CA TYR A 59 -2.67 2.71 1.92
C TYR A 59 -1.83 1.92 2.93
N VAL A 60 -1.46 0.71 2.54
CA VAL A 60 -0.56 -0.16 3.31
C VAL A 60 0.61 -0.63 2.45
N VAL A 61 1.71 -1.02 3.08
CA VAL A 61 2.86 -1.61 2.36
C VAL A 61 2.87 -3.11 2.63
N ILE A 62 2.61 -3.92 1.61
CA ILE A 62 2.75 -5.37 1.68
C ILE A 62 4.24 -5.69 1.75
N THR A 63 4.61 -6.47 2.75
CA THR A 63 6.01 -6.89 3.01
C THR A 63 6.21 -8.38 2.83
N LYS A 64 5.15 -9.18 2.97
CA LYS A 64 5.17 -10.62 2.74
C LYS A 64 3.80 -11.14 2.35
N VAL A 65 3.77 -12.14 1.47
CA VAL A 65 2.60 -12.99 1.22
C VAL A 65 2.95 -14.40 1.71
N LYS A 66 2.02 -15.06 2.39
CA LYS A 66 2.13 -16.44 2.86
C LYS A 66 0.76 -17.11 2.75
N ASP A 67 0.63 -18.06 1.83
CA ASP A 67 -0.59 -18.85 1.66
C ASP A 67 -1.84 -17.95 1.54
N ASP A 68 -2.71 -17.94 2.54
CA ASP A 68 -3.95 -17.15 2.66
C ASP A 68 -3.79 -15.87 3.50
N THR A 69 -2.54 -15.50 3.80
CA THR A 69 -2.21 -14.37 4.65
C THR A 69 -1.27 -13.37 3.97
N VAL A 70 -1.52 -12.09 4.17
CA VAL A 70 -0.56 -11.02 3.85
C VAL A 70 -0.07 -10.33 5.10
N VAL A 71 1.23 -10.02 5.11
CA VAL A 71 1.88 -9.27 6.16
C VAL A 71 2.11 -7.86 5.64
N VAL A 72 1.43 -6.88 6.22
CA VAL A 72 1.51 -5.48 5.77
C VAL A 72 2.02 -4.56 6.87
N PHE A 73 2.77 -3.53 6.47
CA PHE A 73 3.06 -2.34 7.25
C PHE A 73 1.92 -1.34 7.11
N ASP A 74 1.30 -1.01 8.24
CA ASP A 74 0.23 0.00 8.33
C ASP A 74 0.80 1.34 8.85
N PRO A 75 0.88 2.40 8.02
CA PRO A 75 1.36 3.70 8.44
C PRO A 75 0.56 4.35 9.58
N ALA A 76 -0.72 3.98 9.76
CA ALA A 76 -1.58 4.55 10.81
C ALA A 76 -1.25 3.97 12.19
N LYS A 77 -0.66 2.77 12.27
CA LYS A 77 -0.32 2.10 13.56
C LYS A 77 1.05 2.47 14.11
N GLY A 78 1.89 3.13 13.32
CA GLY A 78 3.24 3.54 13.72
C GLY A 78 4.23 2.38 13.92
N ILE A 79 5.49 2.70 14.24
CA ILE A 79 6.62 1.74 14.25
C ILE A 79 6.60 0.78 15.46
N ALA A 80 5.81 1.06 16.50
CA ALA A 80 5.85 0.30 17.74
C ALA A 80 4.94 -0.94 17.70
N LYS A 81 5.56 -2.12 17.50
CA LYS A 81 5.08 -3.49 17.82
C LYS A 81 3.83 -4.05 17.12
N GLY A 82 2.96 -3.23 16.53
CA GLY A 82 1.76 -3.68 15.80
C GLY A 82 1.91 -3.67 14.27
N LEU A 83 3.13 -3.53 13.78
CA LEU A 83 3.44 -3.11 12.42
C LEU A 83 3.03 -4.11 11.35
N TYR A 84 2.96 -5.39 11.71
CA TYR A 84 2.66 -6.47 10.81
C TYR A 84 1.25 -6.96 11.10
N VAL A 85 0.29 -6.42 10.36
CA VAL A 85 -1.09 -6.88 10.43
C VAL A 85 -1.23 -8.03 9.43
N THR A 86 -1.67 -9.17 9.94
CA THR A 86 -2.06 -10.30 9.09
C THR A 86 -3.49 -10.10 8.63
N PHE A 87 -3.68 -9.94 7.33
CA PHE A 87 -5.00 -9.97 6.72
C PHE A 87 -5.22 -11.32 6.06
N ASN A 88 -6.34 -11.96 6.39
CA ASN A 88 -6.88 -13.05 5.59
C ASN A 88 -7.61 -12.42 4.41
N TYR A 89 -7.48 -13.01 3.23
CA TYR A 89 -8.13 -12.50 2.02
C TYR A 89 -8.82 -13.62 1.25
#